data_AF-A0A1L9SAR4-F1
#
_entry.id   AF-A0A1L9SAR4-F1
#
_cell.length_a   1.000
_cell.length_b   1.000
_cell.length_c   1.000
_cell.angle_alpha   90.00
_cell.angle_beta   90.00
_cell.angle_gamma   90.00
#
_symmetry.space_group_name_H-M   'P 1'
#
loop_
_entity.id
_entity.type
_entity.pdbx_description
1 polymer ?
#
loop_
_entity_poly.entity_id
_entity_poly.type
_entity_poly.pdbx_seq_one_letter_code
_entity_poly.pdbx_strand_id
1 'polypeptide(L)'
;MQDGGVKTKQEDVELKNEDSILESNATTTVTLVKRGLSCQVSVPLRDFGPDQQFPQHLKDMLEEWHEIYPLHVPACSFRSRGLGWKSFKIFDRNGVELELSQWLIKKPLPYRVLVLHYPDSPEELVACANNSPTITYLLPWKGLNRGYDSSRVAARVFNRNMAHITFNDQVFDRYHEGLLPRRYAQYSRASVPRAKRTISFRTTASADNPFASPHLPQLPGAWEDGGYPLTNFHPNVMFKLIDKNTDISRCVPFDECHSVQELFTKARAFFQSLNEGARVKALSCCFSKSRRYIWENEGEFELMLNDAKMTAQSDEETVTVEVYNITPIFTRTATV
;
A
#
# COMPACT_ATOMS: atom_id res chain seq x y z
N MET A 1 -12.46 62.15 41.88
CA MET A 1 -13.88 62.53 41.74
C MET A 1 -14.26 62.25 40.30
N GLN A 2 -15.16 61.36 39.88
CA GLN A 2 -16.12 60.40 40.44
C GLN A 2 -16.09 59.22 39.42
N ASP A 3 -15.95 57.96 39.81
CA ASP A 3 -16.93 57.04 40.42
C ASP A 3 -18.16 56.77 39.53
N GLY A 4 -18.45 55.50 39.26
CA GLY A 4 -19.53 55.10 38.35
C GLY A 4 -19.52 53.61 37.97
N GLY A 5 -19.59 52.72 38.97
CA GLY A 5 -19.81 51.30 38.76
C GLY A 5 -21.27 50.96 38.41
N VAL A 6 -21.47 49.94 37.58
CA VAL A 6 -22.78 49.30 37.35
C VAL A 6 -22.65 47.82 37.73
N LYS A 7 -23.36 47.46 38.80
CA LYS A 7 -23.64 46.09 39.23
C LYS A 7 -24.94 45.64 38.58
N THR A 8 -24.96 44.42 38.05
CA THR A 8 -26.22 43.70 37.77
C THR A 8 -26.18 42.34 38.45
N LYS A 9 -27.08 42.18 39.42
CA LYS A 9 -27.46 40.94 40.12
C LYS A 9 -28.49 40.20 39.25
N GLN A 10 -28.31 38.89 39.04
CA GLN A 10 -28.99 37.77 39.73
C GLN A 10 -30.33 37.42 39.08
N GLU A 11 -30.44 36.19 38.58
CA GLU A 11 -31.66 35.38 38.74
C GLU A 11 -31.34 33.90 38.54
N ASP A 12 -31.56 33.16 39.63
CA ASP A 12 -31.60 31.72 39.71
C ASP A 12 -32.93 31.23 39.11
N VAL A 13 -32.90 30.24 38.22
CA VAL A 13 -34.07 29.42 37.88
C VAL A 13 -33.68 27.95 37.96
N GLU A 14 -34.11 27.34 39.05
CA GLU A 14 -34.16 25.90 39.29
C GLU A 14 -35.31 25.31 38.45
N LEU A 15 -34.98 24.42 37.51
CA LEU A 15 -35.95 23.50 36.91
C LEU A 15 -35.36 22.09 36.93
N LYS A 16 -35.89 21.31 37.90
CA LYS A 16 -35.85 19.85 37.91
C LYS A 16 -36.62 19.33 36.71
N ASN A 17 -36.09 18.32 36.04
CA ASN A 17 -36.88 17.28 35.39
C ASN A 17 -36.04 16.00 35.31
N GLU A 18 -36.46 15.04 36.12
CA GLU A 18 -36.17 13.61 35.96
C GLU A 18 -37.04 13.10 34.80
N ASP A 19 -36.45 12.36 33.87
CA ASP A 19 -36.93 11.02 33.46
C ASP A 19 -36.14 10.50 32.25
N SER A 20 -35.41 9.40 32.52
CA SER A 20 -35.48 8.14 31.76
C SER A 20 -35.54 8.21 30.22
N ILE A 21 -34.45 7.79 29.56
CA ILE A 21 -34.40 6.60 28.68
C ILE A 21 -32.92 6.20 28.48
N LEU A 22 -32.59 4.99 28.92
CA LEU A 22 -31.33 4.30 28.65
C LEU A 22 -31.38 3.71 27.24
N GLU A 23 -30.74 4.35 26.27
CA GLU A 23 -30.28 3.69 25.05
C GLU A 23 -28.76 3.52 25.12
N SER A 24 -28.37 2.34 25.60
CA SER A 24 -27.01 1.84 25.61
C SER A 24 -26.53 1.55 24.18
N ASN A 25 -26.12 2.59 23.47
CA ASN A 25 -25.27 2.43 22.29
C ASN A 25 -23.87 2.02 22.78
N ALA A 26 -23.71 0.72 23.02
CA ALA A 26 -22.43 0.10 23.27
C ALA A 26 -21.57 0.23 22.00
N THR A 27 -20.92 1.38 21.86
CA THR A 27 -19.71 1.54 21.06
C THR A 27 -18.75 0.48 21.55
N THR A 28 -18.70 -0.64 20.82
CA THR A 28 -17.78 -1.73 21.07
C THR A 28 -16.41 -1.19 20.71
N THR A 29 -15.78 -0.53 21.68
CA THR A 29 -14.37 -0.18 21.64
C THR A 29 -13.64 -1.51 21.55
N VAL A 30 -13.19 -1.86 20.35
CA VAL A 30 -12.31 -3.00 20.13
C VAL A 30 -10.99 -2.63 20.79
N THR A 31 -10.86 -2.87 22.09
CA THR A 31 -9.59 -2.87 22.81
C THR A 31 -8.82 -4.08 22.30
N LEU A 32 -8.20 -3.91 21.14
CA LEU A 32 -7.26 -4.88 20.61
C LEU A 32 -6.16 -4.99 21.65
N VAL A 33 -6.12 -6.11 22.37
CA VAL A 33 -5.07 -6.41 23.35
C VAL A 33 -3.76 -6.41 22.58
N LYS A 34 -3.07 -5.26 22.59
CA LYS A 34 -1.78 -4.98 21.96
C LYS A 34 -0.78 -5.94 22.62
N ARG A 35 -0.64 -7.15 22.09
CA ARG A 35 0.40 -8.10 22.52
C ARG A 35 1.76 -7.48 22.23
N GLY A 36 2.33 -6.79 23.22
CA GLY A 36 3.76 -6.59 23.51
C GLY A 36 4.75 -6.19 22.39
N LEU A 37 4.32 -5.97 21.16
CA LEU A 37 5.19 -5.53 20.08
C LEU A 37 5.44 -4.04 20.28
N SER A 38 6.60 -3.73 20.84
CA SER A 38 7.08 -2.35 20.92
C SER A 38 7.14 -1.76 19.50
N CYS A 39 6.28 -0.79 19.23
CA CYS A 39 6.23 -0.05 17.97
C CYS A 39 7.35 1.02 17.89
N GLN A 40 8.24 1.07 18.89
CA GLN A 40 9.30 2.05 18.98
C GLN A 40 10.33 1.85 17.88
N VAL A 41 10.64 2.95 17.19
CA VAL A 41 11.66 2.98 16.17
C VAL A 41 13.01 3.04 16.86
N SER A 42 13.85 2.04 16.62
CA SER A 42 15.24 2.05 17.10
C SER A 42 15.98 3.26 16.55
N VAL A 43 17.01 3.74 17.27
CA VAL A 43 17.94 4.76 16.77
C VAL A 43 18.39 4.42 15.34
N PRO A 44 18.02 5.24 14.34
CA PRO A 44 18.36 4.96 12.96
C PRO A 44 19.86 5.01 12.71
N LEU A 45 20.37 4.12 11.85
CA LEU A 45 21.77 4.14 11.44
C LEU A 45 21.91 4.85 10.10
N ARG A 46 22.79 5.84 10.01
CA ARG A 46 23.03 6.58 8.77
C ARG A 46 23.91 5.77 7.82
N ASP A 47 23.47 5.61 6.58
CA ASP A 47 24.25 4.99 5.51
C ASP A 47 25.09 6.04 4.76
N PHE A 48 24.50 7.20 4.44
CA PHE A 48 25.18 8.37 3.88
C PHE A 48 24.39 9.67 4.19
N GLY A 49 25.03 10.83 3.99
CA GLY A 49 24.45 12.16 4.18
C GLY A 49 25.24 13.02 5.16
N PRO A 50 24.74 14.23 5.51
CA PRO A 50 25.38 15.13 6.47
C PRO A 50 25.57 14.48 7.85
N ASP A 51 26.55 14.96 8.61
CA ASP A 51 26.83 14.48 9.96
C ASP A 51 25.84 15.06 10.99
N GLN A 52 24.60 14.62 10.89
CA GLN A 52 23.49 15.03 11.73
C GLN A 52 22.82 13.81 12.34
N GLN A 53 22.13 13.99 13.46
CA GLN A 53 21.29 12.95 14.07
C GLN A 53 20.00 12.78 13.27
N PHE A 54 19.33 11.63 13.44
CA PHE A 54 18.04 11.42 12.78
C PHE A 54 17.00 12.39 13.39
N PRO A 55 16.30 13.21 12.58
CA PRO A 55 15.39 14.21 13.10
C PRO A 55 14.23 13.58 13.91
N GLN A 56 13.97 14.13 15.09
CA GLN A 56 13.00 13.54 16.04
C GLN A 56 11.57 13.54 15.48
N HIS A 57 11.13 14.62 14.81
CA HIS A 57 9.79 14.68 14.22
C HIS A 57 9.55 13.62 13.13
N LEU A 58 10.59 13.24 12.40
CA LEU A 58 10.51 12.15 11.42
C LEU A 58 10.45 10.79 12.10
N LYS A 59 11.08 10.64 13.27
CA LYS A 59 10.99 9.42 14.07
C LYS A 59 9.57 9.23 14.60
N ASP A 60 8.98 10.29 15.15
CA ASP A 60 7.61 10.28 15.68
C ASP A 60 6.62 9.87 14.59
N MET A 61 6.80 10.40 13.36
CA MET A 61 5.97 10.03 12.20
C MET A 61 6.10 8.55 11.82
N LEU A 62 7.29 7.96 11.95
CA LEU A 62 7.51 6.54 11.69
C LEU A 62 6.93 5.67 12.82
N GLU A 63 6.98 6.12 14.06
CA GLU A 63 6.36 5.46 15.21
C GLU A 63 4.84 5.45 15.07
N GLU A 64 4.21 6.57 14.71
CA GLU A 64 2.76 6.66 14.41
C GLU A 64 2.34 5.63 13.35
N TRP A 65 3.14 5.48 12.29
CA TRP A 65 2.89 4.46 11.26
C TRP A 65 2.91 3.04 11.83
N HIS A 66 3.93 2.70 12.63
CA HIS A 66 4.10 1.35 13.17
C HIS A 66 3.11 1.02 14.28
N GLU A 67 2.54 2.02 14.95
CA GLU A 67 1.43 1.79 15.89
C GLU A 67 0.21 1.19 15.21
N ILE A 68 -0.05 1.57 13.94
CA ILE A 68 -1.19 1.12 13.15
C ILE A 68 -0.81 -0.10 12.30
N TYR A 69 0.40 -0.13 11.74
CA TYR A 69 0.88 -1.18 10.85
C TYR A 69 2.20 -1.83 11.31
N PRO A 70 2.22 -2.53 12.47
CA PRO A 70 3.46 -2.98 13.11
C PRO A 70 4.29 -3.99 12.31
N LEU A 71 3.70 -4.62 11.29
CA LEU A 71 4.35 -5.61 10.42
C LEU A 71 4.61 -5.09 9.00
N HIS A 72 4.35 -3.80 8.73
CA HIS A 72 4.52 -3.23 7.40
C HIS A 72 5.55 -2.11 7.40
N VAL A 73 6.40 -2.11 6.39
CA VAL A 73 7.24 -0.95 6.07
C VAL A 73 6.36 0.27 5.73
N PRO A 74 6.81 1.50 6.01
CA PRO A 74 6.10 2.71 5.60
C PRO A 74 6.14 2.93 4.09
N ALA A 75 5.19 3.71 3.58
CA ALA A 75 5.11 4.08 2.18
C ALA A 75 6.37 4.83 1.69
N CYS A 76 7.03 5.59 2.59
CA CYS A 76 8.31 6.26 2.31
C CYS A 76 9.54 5.32 2.24
N SER A 77 9.36 4.01 2.46
CA SER A 77 10.51 3.10 2.53
C SER A 77 11.25 2.95 1.19
N PHE A 78 12.54 3.23 1.23
CA PHE A 78 13.46 3.17 0.11
C PHE A 78 13.98 1.74 -0.10
N ARG A 79 13.97 1.25 -1.34
CA ARG A 79 14.70 0.04 -1.74
C ARG A 79 15.92 0.47 -2.53
N SER A 80 17.10 0.33 -1.92
CA SER A 80 18.34 0.43 -2.69
C SER A 80 18.42 -0.78 -3.60
N ARG A 81 18.12 -0.60 -4.89
CA ARG A 81 18.67 -1.50 -5.91
C ARG A 81 20.07 -0.98 -6.15
N GLY A 82 21.03 -1.54 -5.39
CA GLY A 82 22.43 -1.11 -5.29
C GLY A 82 22.71 0.13 -6.11
N LEU A 83 22.61 1.31 -5.48
CA LEU A 83 22.90 2.62 -6.09
C LEU A 83 24.20 2.48 -6.86
N GLY A 84 24.08 2.19 -8.15
CA GLY A 84 25.22 1.93 -9.01
C GLY A 84 26.09 3.19 -9.07
N TRP A 85 27.25 3.06 -9.69
CA TRP A 85 28.34 4.05 -9.79
C TRP A 85 28.01 5.46 -10.33
N LYS A 86 26.74 5.85 -10.41
CA LYS A 86 26.33 7.18 -10.84
C LYS A 86 26.36 8.15 -9.67
N SER A 87 27.11 9.22 -9.83
CA SER A 87 26.99 10.40 -8.99
C SER A 87 25.59 11.02 -9.18
N PHE A 88 25.11 11.71 -8.16
CA PHE A 88 23.85 12.45 -8.22
C PHE A 88 23.96 13.78 -7.49
N LYS A 89 23.08 14.71 -7.88
CA LYS A 89 22.72 15.91 -7.10
C LYS A 89 21.21 16.01 -7.05
N ILE A 90 20.70 16.80 -6.11
CA ILE A 90 19.27 16.99 -5.92
C ILE A 90 18.97 18.46 -5.98
N PHE A 91 17.95 18.81 -6.75
CA PHE A 91 17.52 20.19 -6.89
C PHE A 91 16.04 20.30 -6.54
N ASP A 92 15.67 21.39 -5.87
CA ASP A 92 14.28 21.80 -5.76
C ASP A 92 13.80 22.47 -7.06
N ARG A 93 12.54 22.92 -7.10
CA ARG A 93 11.96 23.62 -8.26
C ARG A 93 12.62 24.97 -8.54
N ASN A 94 13.27 25.58 -7.55
CA ASN A 94 13.95 26.87 -7.67
C ASN A 94 15.42 26.73 -8.09
N GLY A 95 15.89 25.49 -8.28
CA GLY A 95 17.28 25.19 -8.61
C GLY A 95 18.25 25.21 -7.44
N VAL A 96 17.74 25.28 -6.21
CA VAL A 96 18.56 25.14 -5.00
C VAL A 96 19.01 23.70 -4.87
N GLU A 97 20.32 23.49 -4.76
CA GLU A 97 20.90 22.18 -4.50
C GLU A 97 20.59 21.76 -3.05
N LEU A 98 19.97 20.59 -2.89
CA LEU A 98 19.56 20.04 -1.60
C LEU A 98 20.45 18.87 -1.19
N GLU A 99 20.61 18.67 0.12
CA GLU A 99 21.29 17.50 0.65
C GLU A 99 20.31 16.34 0.88
N LEU A 100 20.82 15.11 0.76
CA LEU A 100 20.04 13.90 1.01
C LEU A 100 20.83 12.94 1.88
N SER A 101 20.13 12.36 2.84
CA SER A 101 20.65 11.30 3.67
C SER A 101 19.81 10.03 3.53
N GLN A 102 20.46 8.90 3.75
CA GLN A 102 19.81 7.58 3.82
C GLN A 102 20.01 6.99 5.20
N TRP A 103 18.93 6.44 5.75
CA TRP A 103 18.90 5.89 7.09
C TRP A 103 18.32 4.49 7.10
N LEU A 104 18.96 3.59 7.83
CA LEU A 104 18.51 2.23 8.13
C LEU A 104 17.77 2.22 9.47
N ILE A 105 16.49 1.87 9.41
CA ILE A 105 15.65 1.56 10.57
C ILE A 105 15.75 0.06 10.82
N LYS A 106 16.10 -0.37 12.04
CA LYS A 106 16.23 -1.79 12.39
C LYS A 106 14.97 -2.37 13.06
N LYS A 107 14.30 -1.58 13.89
CA LYS A 107 13.07 -1.97 14.62
C LYS A 107 11.92 -1.00 14.31
N PRO A 108 10.66 -1.46 14.31
CA PRO A 108 10.21 -2.84 14.60
C PRO A 108 10.53 -3.85 13.49
N LEU A 109 10.82 -3.35 12.28
CA LEU A 109 11.22 -4.15 11.13
C LEU A 109 12.30 -3.42 10.33
N PRO A 110 13.19 -4.13 9.62
CA PRO A 110 14.31 -3.51 8.92
C PRO A 110 13.89 -2.87 7.61
N TYR A 111 14.13 -1.56 7.44
CA TYR A 111 13.95 -0.85 6.18
C TYR A 111 14.83 0.39 6.07
N ARG A 112 14.86 0.98 4.88
CA ARG A 112 15.58 2.24 4.63
C ARG A 112 14.60 3.36 4.37
N VAL A 113 14.99 4.57 4.72
CA VAL A 113 14.29 5.80 4.37
C VAL A 113 15.28 6.80 3.81
N LEU A 114 14.75 7.74 3.02
CA LEU A 114 15.49 8.89 2.55
C LEU A 114 14.99 10.13 3.27
N VAL A 115 15.90 10.99 3.70
CA VAL A 115 15.60 12.27 4.35
C VAL A 115 16.24 13.38 3.55
N LEU A 116 15.40 14.28 3.05
CA LEU A 116 15.76 15.46 2.28
C LEU A 116 15.94 16.66 3.22
N HIS A 117 17.05 17.37 3.06
CA HIS A 117 17.44 18.49 3.91
C HIS A 117 17.31 19.79 3.13
N TYR A 118 16.50 20.70 3.65
CA TYR A 118 16.35 22.05 3.10
C TYR A 118 17.12 23.04 3.98
N PRO A 119 17.65 24.13 3.40
CA PRO A 119 18.41 25.12 4.17
C PRO A 119 17.56 25.83 5.23
N ASP A 120 16.31 26.18 4.89
CA ASP A 120 15.44 27.04 5.71
C ASP A 120 14.13 26.36 6.14
N SER A 121 14.04 25.04 5.98
CA SER A 121 12.82 24.32 6.32
C SER A 121 13.12 22.97 6.97
N PRO A 122 12.19 22.43 7.78
CA PRO A 122 12.36 21.13 8.41
C PRO A 122 12.66 20.04 7.38
N GLU A 123 13.42 19.05 7.82
CA GLU A 123 13.75 17.87 7.03
C GLU A 123 12.51 17.04 6.73
N GLU A 124 12.50 16.38 5.57
CA GLU A 124 11.34 15.64 5.09
C GLU A 124 11.71 14.21 4.71
N LEU A 125 10.89 13.24 5.14
CA LEU A 125 10.92 11.89 4.58
C LEU A 125 10.46 11.95 3.13
N VAL A 126 11.22 11.38 2.21
CA VAL A 126 10.88 11.38 0.78
C VAL A 126 10.80 9.97 0.22
N ALA A 127 9.91 9.79 -0.76
CA ALA A 127 9.82 8.57 -1.55
C ALA A 127 10.19 8.84 -3.01
N CYS A 128 10.75 7.83 -3.68
CA CYS A 128 11.11 7.93 -5.08
C CYS A 128 9.92 7.67 -6.01
N ALA A 129 9.59 8.64 -6.86
CA ALA A 129 8.82 8.42 -8.08
C ALA A 129 9.80 8.44 -9.26
N ASN A 130 9.98 7.27 -9.87
CA ASN A 130 10.90 7.14 -10.99
C ASN A 130 10.21 7.62 -12.27
N ASN A 131 10.89 8.52 -12.99
CA ASN A 131 10.43 8.97 -14.31
C ASN A 131 11.39 8.51 -15.41
N SER A 132 12.70 8.44 -15.15
CA SER A 132 13.68 8.04 -16.16
C SER A 132 14.97 7.45 -15.56
N PRO A 133 15.87 6.88 -16.38
CA PRO A 133 17.18 6.39 -15.94
C PRO A 133 18.16 7.47 -15.45
N THR A 134 17.86 8.75 -15.70
CA THR A 134 18.71 9.91 -15.38
C THR A 134 18.08 10.84 -14.35
N ILE A 135 16.78 10.72 -14.08
CA ILE A 135 16.04 11.57 -13.14
C ILE A 135 15.10 10.70 -12.29
N THR A 136 15.17 10.87 -10.98
CA THR A 136 14.19 10.37 -10.03
C THR A 136 13.60 11.54 -9.27
N TYR A 137 12.27 11.64 -9.23
CA TYR A 137 11.62 12.63 -8.37
C TYR A 137 11.51 12.10 -6.95
N LEU A 138 11.69 13.00 -6.00
CA LEU A 138 11.58 12.78 -4.57
C LEU A 138 10.34 13.52 -4.09
N LEU A 139 9.33 12.78 -3.67
CA LEU A 139 8.09 13.33 -3.15
C LEU A 139 8.09 13.26 -1.62
N PRO A 140 7.91 14.39 -0.92
CA PRO A 140 7.76 14.40 0.52
C PRO A 140 6.56 13.57 0.97
N TRP A 141 6.80 12.69 1.93
CA TRP A 141 5.79 11.90 2.61
C TRP A 141 5.48 12.57 3.94
N LYS A 142 4.21 12.96 4.12
CA LYS A 142 3.72 13.74 5.26
C LYS A 142 3.09 12.87 6.35
N GLY A 143 3.38 11.58 6.33
CA GLY A 143 2.83 10.58 7.26
C GLY A 143 1.58 9.90 6.75
N LEU A 144 0.97 9.09 7.61
CA LEU A 144 -0.13 8.20 7.25
C LEU A 144 -1.34 8.95 6.69
N ASN A 145 -1.78 10.00 7.39
CA ASN A 145 -3.05 10.68 7.11
C ASN A 145 -2.94 11.73 6.00
N ARG A 146 -1.72 12.24 5.76
CA ARG A 146 -1.48 13.34 4.80
C ARG A 146 -0.90 12.87 3.47
N GLY A 147 -0.44 11.62 3.38
CA GLY A 147 0.05 11.05 2.13
C GLY A 147 1.29 11.75 1.60
N TYR A 148 1.32 12.02 0.30
CA TYR A 148 2.44 12.68 -0.39
C TYR A 148 2.09 14.13 -0.75
N ASP A 149 3.08 14.99 -0.64
CA ASP A 149 2.98 16.40 -1.04
C ASP A 149 3.61 16.59 -2.44
N SER A 150 2.76 16.72 -3.46
CA SER A 150 3.19 16.93 -4.86
C SER A 150 3.73 18.34 -5.12
N SER A 151 3.43 19.30 -4.24
CA SER A 151 3.86 20.70 -4.40
C SER A 151 5.35 20.88 -4.15
N ARG A 152 5.93 20.07 -3.25
CA ARG A 152 7.33 20.15 -2.80
C ARG A 152 8.23 19.06 -3.38
N VAL A 153 8.11 18.83 -4.69
CA VAL A 153 8.93 17.83 -5.39
C VAL A 153 10.38 18.30 -5.58
N ALA A 154 11.33 17.41 -5.31
CA ALA A 154 12.73 17.58 -5.68
C ALA A 154 13.15 16.60 -6.78
N ALA A 155 14.09 16.97 -7.62
CA ALA A 155 14.63 16.14 -8.69
C ALA A 155 16.03 15.65 -8.34
N ARG A 156 16.19 14.34 -8.18
CA ARG A 156 17.50 13.69 -8.08
C ARG A 156 18.00 13.36 -9.49
N VAL A 157 19.02 14.09 -9.91
CA VAL A 157 19.61 14.02 -11.26
C VAL A 157 20.90 13.21 -11.20
N PHE A 158 21.04 12.26 -12.12
CA PHE A 158 22.17 11.34 -12.17
C PHE A 158 23.06 11.58 -13.39
N ASN A 159 24.38 11.51 -13.18
CA ASN A 159 25.36 11.49 -14.26
C ASN A 159 26.58 10.65 -13.83
N ARG A 160 27.42 10.25 -14.79
CA ARG A 160 28.70 9.59 -14.50
C ARG A 160 29.72 10.58 -13.92
N ASN A 161 29.67 11.84 -14.33
CA ASN A 161 30.52 12.91 -13.80
C ASN A 161 29.68 13.87 -12.95
N MET A 162 30.02 13.99 -11.68
CA MET A 162 29.33 14.87 -10.73
C MET A 162 29.36 16.35 -11.17
N ALA A 163 30.46 16.80 -11.80
CA ALA A 163 30.59 18.18 -12.28
C ALA A 163 29.64 18.53 -13.43
N HIS A 164 29.13 17.52 -14.15
CA HIS A 164 28.16 17.71 -15.25
C HIS A 164 26.72 17.68 -14.75
N ILE A 165 26.50 17.51 -13.45
CA ILE A 165 25.17 17.57 -12.87
C ILE A 165 24.89 19.01 -12.51
N THR A 166 24.20 19.71 -13.40
CA THR A 166 23.75 21.08 -13.19
C THR A 166 22.23 21.11 -13.12
N PHE A 167 21.70 22.13 -12.46
CA PHE A 167 20.27 22.40 -12.49
C PHE A 167 19.83 22.71 -13.93
N ASN A 168 18.65 22.21 -14.28
CA ASN A 168 17.94 22.52 -15.51
C ASN A 168 16.45 22.52 -15.13
N ASP A 169 15.78 23.65 -15.28
CA ASP A 169 14.36 23.83 -14.93
C ASP A 169 13.45 22.85 -15.69
N GLN A 170 13.80 22.53 -16.94
CA GLN A 170 13.11 21.54 -17.78
C GLN A 170 13.12 20.12 -17.19
N VAL A 171 13.91 19.86 -16.15
CA VAL A 171 13.86 18.59 -15.40
C VAL A 171 12.46 18.35 -14.81
N PHE A 172 11.71 19.42 -14.52
CA PHE A 172 10.36 19.34 -13.96
C PHE A 172 9.25 19.34 -15.02
N ASP A 173 9.53 19.66 -16.29
CA ASP A 173 8.52 19.60 -17.36
C ASP A 173 7.96 18.18 -17.55
N ARG A 174 8.77 17.16 -17.22
CA ARG A 174 8.37 15.76 -17.28
C ARG A 174 7.68 15.28 -16.00
N TYR A 175 7.60 16.11 -14.97
CA TYR A 175 6.84 15.83 -13.77
C TYR A 175 5.37 16.18 -14.02
N HIS A 176 4.46 15.29 -13.63
CA HIS A 176 3.02 15.56 -13.62
C HIS A 176 2.46 15.19 -12.25
N GLU A 177 1.42 15.90 -11.81
CA GLU A 177 0.87 15.81 -10.44
C GLU A 177 0.30 14.43 -10.07
N GLY A 178 0.15 13.52 -11.05
CA GLY A 178 -0.22 12.12 -10.83
C GLY A 178 0.94 11.16 -10.57
N LEU A 179 2.21 11.61 -10.59
CA LEU A 179 3.36 10.75 -10.34
C LEU A 179 3.44 10.36 -8.87
N LEU A 180 2.95 9.16 -8.58
CA LEU A 180 3.01 8.59 -7.23
C LEU A 180 4.25 7.71 -7.08
N PRO A 181 4.88 7.68 -5.89
CA PRO A 181 5.93 6.73 -5.60
C PRO A 181 5.45 5.31 -5.85
N ARG A 182 6.32 4.46 -6.38
CA ARG A 182 5.96 3.08 -6.81
C ARG A 182 5.29 2.24 -5.70
N ARG A 183 5.53 2.57 -4.42
CA ARG A 183 4.91 1.89 -3.28
C ARG A 183 3.57 2.45 -2.84
N TYR A 184 3.18 3.65 -3.25
CA TYR A 184 1.91 4.23 -2.82
C TYR A 184 0.71 3.34 -3.21
N ALA A 185 0.76 2.76 -4.41
CA ALA A 185 -0.24 1.82 -4.90
C ALA A 185 -0.44 0.59 -3.98
N GLN A 186 0.57 0.24 -3.17
CA GLN A 186 0.51 -0.89 -2.24
C GLN A 186 -0.39 -0.63 -1.04
N TYR A 187 -0.45 0.62 -0.55
CA TYR A 187 -1.15 0.95 0.71
C TYR A 187 -2.54 1.52 0.49
N SER A 188 -2.76 2.30 -0.57
CA SER A 188 -4.08 2.86 -0.91
C SER A 188 -5.16 1.76 -1.07
N ARG A 189 -4.76 0.54 -1.48
CA ARG A 189 -5.69 -0.59 -1.64
C ARG A 189 -5.95 -1.39 -0.35
N ALA A 190 -5.03 -1.34 0.62
CA ALA A 190 -5.15 -2.09 1.88
C ALA A 190 -5.87 -1.31 2.99
N SER A 191 -6.06 0.00 2.82
CA SER A 191 -6.47 0.92 3.88
C SER A 191 -7.96 1.28 3.88
N VAL A 192 -8.80 0.60 3.11
CA VAL A 192 -10.26 0.63 3.33
C VAL A 192 -10.64 -0.64 4.09
N PRO A 193 -10.93 -0.56 5.40
CA PRO A 193 -11.65 -1.62 6.07
C PRO A 193 -12.96 -1.79 5.30
N ARG A 194 -13.08 -2.91 4.57
CA ARG A 194 -14.32 -3.26 3.89
C ARG A 194 -15.36 -3.43 5.00
N ALA A 195 -16.16 -2.40 5.25
CA ALA A 195 -17.34 -2.50 6.09
C ALA A 195 -18.08 -3.73 5.58
N LYS A 196 -18.15 -4.77 6.43
CA LYS A 196 -18.85 -6.01 6.09
C LYS A 196 -20.27 -5.59 5.73
N ARG A 197 -20.60 -5.58 4.44
CA ARG A 197 -21.99 -5.49 4.00
C ARG A 197 -22.67 -6.71 4.60
N THR A 198 -23.37 -6.51 5.70
CA THR A 198 -24.35 -7.46 6.20
C THR A 198 -25.40 -7.60 5.10
N ILE A 199 -25.24 -8.63 4.27
CA ILE A 199 -26.27 -9.06 3.34
C ILE A 199 -27.40 -9.58 4.22
N SER A 200 -28.40 -8.72 4.46
CA SER A 200 -29.68 -9.19 4.99
C SER A 200 -30.36 -9.97 3.87
N PHE A 201 -30.41 -11.29 4.01
CA PHE A 201 -31.28 -12.12 3.20
C PHE A 201 -32.73 -11.77 3.60
N ARG A 202 -33.39 -10.91 2.81
CA ARG A 202 -34.85 -10.83 2.82
C ARG A 202 -35.40 -11.93 1.93
N THR A 203 -35.86 -12.99 2.58
CA THR A 203 -36.79 -13.97 2.02
C THR A 203 -38.06 -13.24 1.58
N THR A 204 -38.38 -13.28 0.30
CA THR A 204 -39.67 -12.80 -0.23
C THR A 204 -40.73 -13.88 -0.01
N ALA A 205 -41.65 -13.62 0.92
CA ALA A 205 -42.96 -14.23 0.91
C ALA A 205 -44.01 -13.12 0.79
N SER A 206 -44.85 -13.28 -0.21
CA SER A 206 -45.95 -12.42 -0.65
C SER A 206 -47.05 -12.27 0.41
N ALA A 207 -47.59 -11.06 0.58
CA ALA A 207 -49.03 -10.79 0.72
C ALA A 207 -49.31 -9.29 0.76
N ASP A 208 -50.36 -8.91 0.02
CA ASP A 208 -51.07 -7.65 -0.13
C ASP A 208 -51.05 -6.66 1.05
N ASN A 209 -50.81 -5.37 0.75
CA ASN A 209 -51.66 -4.29 1.31
C ASN A 209 -51.50 -2.96 0.54
N PRO A 210 -52.61 -2.31 0.12
CA PRO A 210 -52.61 -0.99 -0.48
C PRO A 210 -53.05 0.05 0.56
N PHE A 211 -52.13 0.80 1.17
CA PHE A 211 -52.50 2.00 1.91
C PHE A 211 -51.47 3.11 1.76
N ALA A 212 -51.98 4.23 1.27
CA ALA A 212 -51.29 5.48 1.05
C ALA A 212 -50.79 6.11 2.35
N SER A 213 -49.66 6.82 2.27
CA SER A 213 -49.31 7.91 3.19
C SER A 213 -48.12 8.73 2.66
N PRO A 214 -47.95 9.97 3.14
CA PRO A 214 -47.81 11.13 2.27
C PRO A 214 -46.38 11.69 2.17
N HIS A 215 -46.24 12.55 1.17
CA HIS A 215 -45.14 13.50 0.96
C HIS A 215 -44.57 14.11 2.25
N LEU A 216 -43.25 14.07 2.36
CA LEU A 216 -42.44 15.05 3.09
C LEU A 216 -41.44 15.71 2.13
N PRO A 217 -41.08 16.99 2.38
CA PRO A 217 -40.60 17.92 1.37
C PRO A 217 -39.12 17.72 1.01
N GLN A 218 -38.84 17.98 -0.26
CA GLN A 218 -37.51 18.15 -0.82
C GLN A 218 -36.88 19.42 -0.24
N LEU A 219 -35.64 19.32 0.25
CA LEU A 219 -34.76 20.46 0.48
C LEU A 219 -33.78 20.59 -0.70
N PRO A 220 -33.49 21.82 -1.16
CA PRO A 220 -32.78 22.07 -2.41
C PRO A 220 -31.26 22.18 -2.23
N GLY A 221 -30.55 21.66 -3.23
CA GLY A 221 -29.35 22.23 -3.84
C GLY A 221 -28.13 22.53 -2.97
N ALA A 222 -27.13 21.64 -3.02
CA ALA A 222 -25.77 21.98 -2.61
C ALA A 222 -24.73 21.01 -3.25
N TRP A 223 -24.16 21.46 -4.38
CA TRP A 223 -22.87 21.10 -4.99
C TRP A 223 -22.73 19.68 -5.59
N GLU A 224 -22.80 19.63 -6.92
CA GLU A 224 -22.26 18.53 -7.73
C GLU A 224 -20.74 18.48 -7.55
N ASP A 225 -20.27 17.52 -6.76
CA ASP A 225 -18.88 17.12 -6.74
C ASP A 225 -18.70 16.04 -7.82
N GLY A 226 -17.96 16.39 -8.87
CA GLY A 226 -17.67 15.53 -10.01
C GLY A 226 -16.81 14.34 -9.61
N GLY A 227 -17.45 13.31 -9.08
CA GLY A 227 -16.83 12.01 -8.82
C GLY A 227 -16.50 11.31 -10.13
N TYR A 228 -15.24 11.33 -10.53
CA TYR A 228 -14.74 10.40 -11.54
C TYR A 228 -14.96 8.96 -11.03
N PRO A 229 -15.53 8.06 -11.84
CA PRO A 229 -15.70 6.68 -11.43
C PRO A 229 -14.33 6.03 -11.28
N LEU A 230 -13.96 5.69 -10.03
CA LEU A 230 -12.85 4.79 -9.72
C LEU A 230 -13.19 3.41 -10.30
N THR A 231 -12.82 3.17 -11.55
CA THR A 231 -12.90 1.84 -12.14
C THR A 231 -11.88 0.94 -11.42
N ASN A 232 -12.37 -0.10 -10.76
CA ASN A 232 -11.54 -1.10 -10.08
C ASN A 232 -10.62 -1.78 -11.10
N PHE A 233 -9.38 -1.31 -11.19
CA PHE A 233 -8.34 -1.90 -12.02
C PHE A 233 -7.94 -3.28 -11.47
N HIS A 234 -8.28 -4.32 -12.21
CA HIS A 234 -7.83 -5.69 -11.98
C HIS A 234 -7.02 -6.14 -13.21
N PRO A 235 -5.68 -6.17 -13.15
CA PRO A 235 -4.89 -6.72 -14.25
C PRO A 235 -5.25 -8.19 -14.46
N ASN A 236 -5.37 -8.60 -15.73
CA ASN A 236 -5.70 -9.97 -16.10
C ASN A 236 -4.52 -10.88 -15.73
N VAL A 237 -4.70 -11.72 -14.72
CA VAL A 237 -3.69 -12.74 -14.38
C VAL A 237 -4.06 -14.04 -15.11
N MET A 238 -3.08 -14.64 -15.77
CA MET A 238 -3.23 -15.91 -16.47
C MET A 238 -2.25 -16.93 -15.91
N PHE A 239 -2.74 -18.07 -15.44
CA PHE A 239 -1.90 -19.18 -15.00
C PHE A 239 -1.58 -20.08 -16.18
N LYS A 240 -0.31 -20.24 -16.52
CA LYS A 240 0.16 -21.18 -17.53
C LYS A 240 0.73 -22.41 -16.83
N LEU A 241 -0.06 -23.48 -16.77
CA LEU A 241 0.38 -24.79 -16.26
C LEU A 241 1.32 -25.43 -17.29
N ILE A 242 2.52 -25.85 -16.92
CA ILE A 242 3.54 -26.39 -17.83
C ILE A 242 4.07 -27.73 -17.31
N ASP A 243 3.97 -28.78 -18.12
CA ASP A 243 4.72 -30.03 -17.87
C ASP A 243 6.11 -29.96 -18.50
N LYS A 244 7.14 -30.08 -17.67
CA LYS A 244 8.54 -29.92 -18.11
C LYS A 244 9.05 -31.05 -19.01
N ASN A 245 8.41 -32.21 -18.98
CA ASN A 245 8.88 -33.38 -19.71
C ASN A 245 8.35 -33.38 -21.15
N THR A 246 7.13 -32.90 -21.34
CA THR A 246 6.42 -32.92 -22.62
C THR A 246 6.30 -31.55 -23.29
N ASP A 247 6.63 -30.47 -22.57
CA ASP A 247 6.42 -29.07 -23.00
C ASP A 247 4.94 -28.73 -23.28
N ILE A 248 4.02 -29.60 -22.88
CA ILE A 248 2.59 -29.36 -22.97
C ILE A 248 2.22 -28.32 -21.91
N SER A 249 1.39 -27.35 -22.30
CA SER A 249 0.90 -26.32 -21.39
C SER A 249 -0.59 -26.05 -21.52
N ARG A 250 -1.20 -25.58 -20.43
CA ARG A 250 -2.60 -25.15 -20.38
C ARG A 250 -2.70 -23.80 -19.69
N CYS A 251 -3.37 -22.85 -20.34
CA CYS A 251 -3.68 -21.56 -19.73
C CYS A 251 -5.00 -21.64 -18.96
N VAL A 252 -5.03 -21.02 -17.79
CA VAL A 252 -6.20 -20.88 -16.93
C VAL A 252 -6.29 -19.42 -16.50
N PRO A 253 -7.31 -18.68 -16.99
CA PRO A 253 -7.58 -17.33 -16.54
C PRO A 253 -7.87 -17.26 -15.02
N PHE A 254 -7.45 -16.18 -14.36
CA PHE A 254 -7.66 -16.01 -12.91
C PHE A 254 -9.14 -15.91 -12.54
N ASP A 255 -9.98 -15.32 -13.39
CA ASP A 255 -11.43 -15.25 -13.22
C ASP A 255 -12.11 -16.62 -13.25
N GLU A 256 -11.49 -17.64 -13.85
CA GLU A 256 -11.94 -19.03 -13.75
C GLU A 256 -11.45 -19.76 -12.48
N CYS A 257 -10.66 -19.10 -11.63
CA CYS A 257 -10.13 -19.62 -10.38
C CYS A 257 -10.48 -18.66 -9.24
N HIS A 258 -11.66 -18.85 -8.66
CA HIS A 258 -12.15 -18.03 -7.54
C HIS A 258 -11.44 -18.34 -6.22
N SER A 259 -10.66 -19.42 -6.17
CA SER A 259 -9.85 -19.81 -5.01
C SER A 259 -8.54 -20.52 -5.39
N VAL A 260 -7.60 -20.54 -4.45
CA VAL A 260 -6.36 -21.33 -4.56
C VAL A 260 -6.66 -22.80 -4.77
N GLN A 261 -7.68 -23.30 -4.08
CA GLN A 261 -8.11 -24.69 -4.13
C GLN A 261 -8.63 -25.08 -5.52
N GLU A 262 -9.31 -24.17 -6.21
CA GLU A 262 -9.72 -24.35 -7.61
C GLU A 262 -8.52 -24.41 -8.55
N LEU A 263 -7.55 -23.50 -8.40
CA LEU A 263 -6.32 -23.56 -9.20
C LEU A 263 -5.57 -24.88 -8.97
N PHE A 264 -5.44 -25.32 -7.72
CA PHE A 264 -4.83 -26.62 -7.38
C PHE A 264 -5.60 -27.79 -7.98
N THR A 265 -6.93 -27.73 -7.98
CA THR A 265 -7.79 -28.75 -8.57
C THR A 265 -7.58 -28.84 -10.08
N LYS A 266 -7.58 -27.69 -10.77
CA LYS A 266 -7.31 -27.61 -12.21
C LYS A 266 -5.89 -28.06 -12.55
N ALA A 267 -4.89 -27.68 -11.75
CA ALA A 267 -3.51 -28.12 -11.91
C ALA A 267 -3.37 -29.63 -11.75
N ARG A 268 -3.99 -30.22 -10.71
CA ARG A 268 -4.06 -31.68 -10.51
C ARG A 268 -4.64 -32.38 -11.72
N ALA A 269 -5.82 -31.96 -12.18
CA ALA A 269 -6.48 -32.55 -13.34
C ALA A 269 -5.60 -32.49 -14.59
N PHE A 270 -4.95 -31.35 -14.84
CA PHE A 270 -4.02 -31.19 -15.95
C PHE A 270 -2.83 -32.17 -15.86
N PHE A 271 -2.06 -32.15 -14.77
CA PHE A 271 -0.87 -33.00 -14.64
C PHE A 271 -1.22 -34.50 -14.60
N GLN A 272 -2.36 -34.87 -14.04
CA GLN A 272 -2.84 -36.26 -14.03
C GLN A 272 -3.29 -36.74 -15.42
N SER A 273 -3.83 -35.86 -16.25
CA SER A 273 -4.19 -36.21 -17.64
C SER A 273 -2.97 -36.50 -18.52
N LEU A 274 -1.81 -35.93 -18.18
CA LEU A 274 -0.55 -36.17 -18.89
C LEU A 274 0.23 -37.38 -18.33
N ASN A 275 0.05 -37.67 -17.05
CA ASN A 275 0.67 -38.80 -16.37
C ASN A 275 -0.27 -39.31 -15.29
N GLU A 276 -0.87 -40.48 -15.53
CA GLU A 276 -1.88 -41.11 -14.67
C GLU A 276 -1.39 -41.34 -13.22
N GLY A 277 -0.07 -41.43 -13.02
CA GLY A 277 0.56 -41.56 -11.70
C GLY A 277 0.99 -40.24 -11.04
N ALA A 278 0.77 -39.09 -11.67
CA ALA A 278 1.25 -37.81 -11.15
C ALA A 278 0.55 -37.42 -9.85
N ARG A 279 1.34 -37.28 -8.77
CA ARG A 279 0.90 -36.72 -7.49
C ARG A 279 1.31 -35.26 -7.39
N VAL A 280 0.37 -34.35 -7.58
CA VAL A 280 0.59 -32.91 -7.40
C VAL A 280 0.45 -32.55 -5.93
N LYS A 281 1.57 -32.57 -5.21
CA LYS A 281 1.64 -32.17 -3.80
C LYS A 281 1.93 -30.69 -3.63
N ALA A 282 2.77 -30.13 -4.50
CA ALA A 282 3.17 -28.74 -4.46
C ALA A 282 3.28 -28.17 -5.87
N LEU A 283 3.08 -26.86 -5.98
CA LEU A 283 3.20 -26.10 -7.22
C LEU A 283 4.34 -25.10 -7.10
N SER A 284 5.21 -25.04 -8.11
CA SER A 284 6.23 -24.00 -8.26
C SER A 284 5.73 -22.96 -9.25
N CYS A 285 5.71 -21.69 -8.87
CA CYS A 285 5.18 -20.63 -9.71
C CYS A 285 6.18 -19.50 -9.95
N CYS A 286 6.23 -18.98 -11.18
CA CYS A 286 7.05 -17.83 -11.53
C CYS A 286 6.41 -16.99 -12.64
N PHE A 287 6.43 -15.67 -12.46
CA PHE A 287 6.02 -14.67 -13.46
C PHE A 287 7.18 -13.70 -13.80
N SER A 288 8.36 -13.93 -13.22
CA SER A 288 9.61 -13.27 -13.58
C SER A 288 10.77 -14.25 -13.41
N LYS A 289 11.84 -14.11 -14.21
CA LYS A 289 13.03 -14.96 -14.12
C LYS A 289 13.71 -14.94 -12.75
N SER A 290 13.41 -13.94 -11.92
CA SER A 290 14.09 -13.67 -10.65
C SER A 290 13.43 -14.25 -9.41
N ARG A 291 12.15 -14.67 -9.46
CA ARG A 291 11.44 -15.09 -8.24
C ARG A 291 10.53 -16.29 -8.49
N ARG A 292 10.69 -17.30 -7.63
CA ARG A 292 9.91 -18.54 -7.63
C ARG A 292 9.19 -18.67 -6.29
N TYR A 293 7.93 -19.05 -6.34
CA TYR A 293 7.09 -19.34 -5.17
C TYR A 293 6.79 -20.83 -5.16
N ILE A 294 6.74 -21.46 -3.99
CA ILE A 294 6.47 -22.88 -3.85
C ILE A 294 5.30 -23.05 -2.89
N TRP A 295 4.18 -23.53 -3.39
CA TRP A 295 2.98 -23.64 -2.57
C TRP A 295 2.70 -25.08 -2.20
N GLU A 296 2.55 -25.28 -0.89
CA GLU A 296 1.94 -26.48 -0.30
C GLU A 296 0.58 -26.14 0.33
N ASN A 297 0.31 -24.86 0.61
CA ASN A 297 -0.89 -24.34 1.28
C ASN A 297 -1.26 -22.91 0.81
N GLU A 298 -2.41 -22.39 1.27
CA GLU A 298 -3.02 -21.12 0.81
C GLU A 298 -2.22 -19.85 1.11
N GLY A 299 -1.41 -19.82 2.18
CA GLY A 299 -0.83 -18.57 2.69
C GLY A 299 0.13 -17.87 1.73
N GLU A 300 0.86 -18.64 0.92
CA GLU A 300 1.85 -18.10 -0.03
C GLU A 300 1.25 -17.70 -1.40
N PHE A 301 0.03 -18.15 -1.69
CA PHE A 301 -0.64 -17.86 -2.95
C PHE A 301 -1.02 -16.38 -3.06
N GLU A 302 -1.62 -15.81 -2.01
CA GLU A 302 -2.03 -14.40 -2.00
C GLU A 302 -0.83 -13.46 -2.18
N LEU A 303 0.31 -13.81 -1.59
CA LEU A 303 1.55 -13.05 -1.75
C LEU A 303 2.04 -13.07 -3.21
N MET A 304 2.03 -14.24 -3.84
CA MET A 304 2.39 -14.34 -5.25
C MET A 304 1.39 -13.60 -6.14
N LEU A 305 0.10 -13.74 -5.90
CA LEU A 305 -0.94 -13.13 -6.71
C LEU A 305 -0.82 -11.61 -6.65
N ASN A 306 -0.55 -11.07 -5.46
CA ASN A 306 -0.28 -9.65 -5.28
C ASN A 306 0.97 -9.23 -6.05
N ASP A 307 2.09 -9.96 -5.94
CA ASP A 307 3.32 -9.63 -6.68
C ASP A 307 3.14 -9.74 -8.21
N ALA A 308 2.35 -10.70 -8.70
CA ALA A 308 2.00 -10.84 -10.12
C ALA A 308 1.16 -9.65 -10.60
N LYS A 309 0.11 -9.28 -9.86
CA LYS A 309 -0.71 -8.10 -10.16
C LYS A 309 0.10 -6.80 -10.15
N MET A 310 1.11 -6.71 -9.27
CA MET A 310 2.03 -5.56 -9.18
C MET A 310 3.05 -5.49 -10.33
N THR A 311 3.16 -6.55 -11.14
CA THR A 311 4.07 -6.61 -12.29
C THR A 311 3.42 -6.02 -13.55
N ALA A 312 2.09 -6.04 -13.65
CA ALA A 312 1.37 -5.39 -14.74
C ALA A 312 1.65 -3.88 -14.76
N GLN A 313 2.05 -3.35 -15.91
CA GLN A 313 2.34 -1.94 -16.15
C GLN A 313 1.12 -1.19 -16.70
N SER A 314 0.13 -1.90 -17.24
CA SER A 314 -1.15 -1.34 -17.73
C SER A 314 -2.32 -2.30 -17.49
N ASP A 315 -3.55 -1.80 -17.69
CA ASP A 315 -4.80 -2.55 -17.48
C ASP A 315 -5.08 -3.60 -18.56
N GLU A 316 -4.47 -3.44 -19.74
CA GLU A 316 -4.56 -4.41 -20.84
C GLU A 316 -3.47 -5.49 -20.73
N GLU A 317 -2.48 -5.32 -19.85
CA GLU A 317 -1.37 -6.24 -19.73
C GLU A 317 -1.78 -7.50 -18.96
N THR A 318 -1.75 -8.63 -19.66
CA THR A 318 -1.98 -9.93 -19.04
C THR A 318 -0.69 -10.46 -18.44
N VAL A 319 -0.65 -10.63 -17.12
CA VAL A 319 0.50 -11.20 -16.42
C VAL A 319 0.40 -12.72 -16.45
N THR A 320 1.37 -13.38 -17.08
CA THR A 320 1.43 -14.84 -17.12
C THR A 320 2.25 -15.37 -15.94
N VAL A 321 1.63 -16.22 -15.13
CA VAL A 321 2.27 -16.97 -14.05
C VAL A 321 2.48 -18.40 -14.54
N GLU A 322 3.73 -18.79 -14.76
CA GLU A 322 4.07 -20.17 -15.08
C GLU A 322 3.97 -21.03 -13.82
N VAL A 323 3.30 -22.18 -13.94
CA VAL A 323 2.99 -23.10 -12.84
C VAL A 323 3.53 -24.49 -13.20
N TYR A 324 4.33 -25.04 -12.30
CA TYR A 324 4.99 -26.35 -12.48
C TYR A 324 4.61 -27.29 -11.35
N ASN A 325 4.37 -28.56 -11.66
CA ASN A 325 4.29 -29.60 -10.64
C ASN A 325 5.67 -29.86 -10.02
N ILE A 326 5.76 -29.88 -8.70
CA ILE A 326 6.95 -30.32 -7.97
C ILE A 326 6.73 -31.78 -7.57
N THR A 327 7.24 -32.70 -8.38
CA THR A 327 7.32 -34.09 -7.97
C THR A 327 8.51 -34.23 -7.02
N PRO A 328 8.31 -34.65 -5.74
CA PRO A 328 9.44 -34.95 -4.88
C PRO A 328 10.26 -36.05 -5.56
N ILE A 329 11.55 -35.79 -5.76
CA ILE A 329 12.50 -36.80 -6.22
C ILE A 329 12.54 -37.85 -5.11
N PHE A 330 11.74 -38.91 -5.25
CA PHE A 330 11.94 -40.10 -4.43
C PHE A 330 13.33 -40.60 -4.82
N THR A 331 14.29 -40.43 -3.91
CA THR A 331 15.57 -41.12 -3.96
C THR A 331 15.25 -42.59 -4.18
N ARG A 332 15.57 -43.09 -5.38
CA ARG A 332 15.57 -44.52 -5.67
C ARG A 332 16.48 -45.14 -4.61
N THR A 333 15.90 -45.77 -3.61
CA THR A 333 16.62 -46.73 -2.77
C THR A 333 17.14 -47.77 -3.74
N ALA A 334 18.46 -47.80 -3.94
CA ALA A 334 19.13 -48.84 -4.68
C ALA A 334 18.79 -50.16 -3.98
N THR A 335 17.97 -50.98 -4.61
CA THR A 335 17.82 -52.38 -4.24
C THR A 335 19.18 -53.02 -4.51
N VAL A 336 19.85 -53.43 -3.42
CA VAL A 336 21.11 -54.17 -3.42
C VAL A 336 20.88 -55.56 -4.00
#